data_AF-A0A226M7B9-F1
#
_entry.id   AF-A0A226M7B9-F1
#
_cell.length_a   1.000
_cell.length_b   1.000
_cell.length_c   1.000
_cell.angle_alpha   90.00
_cell.angle_beta   90.00
_cell.angle_gamma   90.00
#
_symmetry.space_group_name_H-M   'P 1'
#
loop_
_entity.id
_entity.type
_entity.pdbx_description
1 polymer ?
#
loop_
_entity_poly.entity_id
_entity_poly.type
_entity_poly.pdbx_seq_one_letter_code
_entity_poly.pdbx_strand_id
1 'polypeptide(L)'
;MRLLCRLPVARHAVLQHLAGLFDAHVCSHLRLRSELPSSSGPSSLLLPSPAPSALSEVIHEAQRLLLSFIKAKPKAWASPLAAWAVELLGQLSSKYSGRHGARGLNELLQLWMQCEATRTLMDIYAQCLAALIASCPDACVDALLDTSVQHSPHFDWVVAHIGGSFPDTIISRVLSCGLKDFCAHGDAATAGGDKRVPKLASVVGILGHLASRHGASIKRELLRMFHDGLAPGQHKATVPFLLQLALMSPPLLGTVAAELVDSLKPPVLNQLHQRFSPLPRDELDATVALLVRLICQTAAGAYRTLQFLLDTAMPTSVITPPGLALHDGVREVCDRLVAALLLQLQKLVHNRGAPALGDA
;
A
#
# COMPACT_ATOMS: atom_id res chain seq x y z
N MET A 1 2.57 -3.16 -37.40
CA MET A 1 1.24 -3.48 -36.83
C MET A 1 0.48 -4.61 -37.55
N ARG A 2 0.44 -4.72 -38.89
CA ARG A 2 -0.18 -5.87 -39.61
C ARG A 2 0.38 -7.25 -39.20
N LEU A 3 1.66 -7.29 -38.78
CA LEU A 3 2.33 -8.48 -38.26
C LEU A 3 1.72 -9.01 -36.94
N LEU A 4 1.23 -8.12 -36.05
CA LEU A 4 0.59 -8.50 -34.78
C LEU A 4 -0.65 -9.37 -35.00
N CYS A 5 -1.41 -9.07 -36.05
CA CYS A 5 -2.64 -9.78 -36.40
C CYS A 5 -2.37 -11.10 -37.13
N ARG A 6 -1.31 -11.17 -37.94
CA ARG A 6 -1.08 -12.28 -38.89
C ARG A 6 -0.07 -13.32 -38.39
N LEU A 7 0.82 -12.95 -37.47
CA LEU A 7 1.88 -13.83 -36.99
C LEU A 7 2.02 -13.72 -35.46
N PRO A 8 1.46 -14.68 -34.68
CA PRO A 8 1.61 -14.70 -33.22
C PRO A 8 3.07 -14.66 -32.76
N VAL A 9 3.97 -15.29 -33.52
CA VAL A 9 5.41 -15.34 -33.25
C VAL A 9 6.09 -13.97 -33.40
N ALA A 10 5.55 -13.07 -34.23
CA ALA A 10 6.09 -11.73 -34.42
C ALA A 10 5.66 -10.74 -33.31
N ARG A 11 4.74 -11.14 -32.41
CA ARG A 11 4.19 -10.24 -31.39
C ARG A 11 5.25 -9.68 -30.46
N HIS A 12 6.12 -10.55 -29.96
CA HIS A 12 7.17 -10.15 -29.04
C HIS A 12 8.15 -9.15 -29.68
N ALA A 13 8.59 -9.41 -30.92
CA ALA A 13 9.48 -8.50 -31.64
C ALA A 13 8.85 -7.13 -31.91
N VAL A 14 7.57 -7.09 -32.27
CA VAL A 14 6.86 -5.81 -32.48
C VAL A 14 6.70 -5.04 -31.17
N LEU A 15 6.34 -5.72 -30.08
CA LEU A 15 6.22 -5.09 -28.76
C LEU A 15 7.57 -4.58 -28.24
N GLN A 16 8.65 -5.30 -28.52
CA GLN A 16 10.01 -4.86 -28.18
C GLN A 16 10.45 -3.64 -29.00
N HIS A 17 10.09 -3.58 -30.28
CA HIS A 17 10.33 -2.38 -31.09
C HIS A 17 9.54 -1.18 -30.55
N LEU A 18 8.25 -1.37 -30.20
CA LEU A 18 7.44 -0.33 -29.57
C LEU A 18 8.08 0.12 -28.24
N ALA A 19 8.54 -0.81 -27.40
CA ALA A 19 9.23 -0.48 -26.14
C ALA A 19 10.41 0.49 -26.35
N GLY A 20 11.21 0.29 -27.41
CA GLY A 20 12.28 1.22 -27.78
C GLY A 20 11.80 2.62 -28.14
N LEU A 21 10.63 2.75 -28.79
CA LEU A 21 10.04 4.05 -29.11
C LEU A 21 9.53 4.78 -27.86
N PHE A 22 8.88 4.05 -26.95
CA PHE A 22 8.45 4.60 -25.65
C PHE A 22 9.65 5.06 -24.81
N ASP A 23 10.71 4.25 -24.75
CA ASP A 23 11.97 4.61 -24.07
C ASP A 23 12.62 5.87 -24.65
N ALA A 24 12.72 5.96 -25.98
CA ALA A 24 13.26 7.15 -26.65
C ALA A 24 12.45 8.41 -26.32
N HIS A 25 11.12 8.31 -26.30
CA HIS A 25 10.23 9.42 -25.96
C HIS A 25 10.38 9.85 -24.49
N VAL A 26 10.43 8.89 -23.56
CA VAL A 26 10.69 9.17 -22.13
C VAL A 26 12.05 9.83 -21.93
N CYS A 27 13.09 9.31 -22.59
CA CYS A 27 14.44 9.86 -22.53
C CYS A 27 14.48 11.32 -23.00
N SER A 28 13.82 11.62 -24.13
CA SER A 28 13.70 12.98 -24.66
C SER A 28 12.97 13.90 -23.68
N HIS A 29 11.84 13.45 -23.12
CA HIS A 29 11.07 14.21 -22.15
C HIS A 29 11.88 14.56 -20.88
N LEU A 30 12.60 13.59 -20.31
CA LEU A 30 13.41 13.81 -19.11
C LEU A 30 14.62 14.71 -19.39
N ARG A 31 15.23 14.61 -20.57
CA ARG A 31 16.32 15.51 -20.99
C ARG A 31 15.85 16.95 -21.09
N LEU A 32 14.75 17.19 -21.82
CA LEU A 32 14.15 18.52 -21.94
C LEU A 32 13.90 19.13 -20.57
N ARG A 33 13.36 18.36 -19.64
CA ARG A 33 13.09 18.80 -18.26
C ARG A 33 14.36 19.11 -17.46
N SER A 34 15.45 18.38 -17.67
CA SER A 34 16.73 18.63 -17.00
C SER A 34 17.43 19.90 -17.49
N GLU A 35 17.10 20.38 -18.69
CA GLU A 35 17.69 21.59 -19.29
C GLU A 35 16.99 22.89 -18.85
N LEU A 36 15.84 22.82 -18.15
CA LEU A 36 15.22 24.02 -17.57
C LEU A 36 15.97 24.47 -16.32
N PRO A 37 16.31 25.77 -16.20
CA PRO A 37 16.96 26.29 -15.00
C PRO A 37 16.04 26.19 -13.78
N SER A 38 16.59 25.70 -12.67
CA SER A 38 15.95 25.47 -11.37
C SER A 38 15.46 26.74 -10.65
N SER A 39 15.45 27.90 -11.31
CA SER A 39 15.12 29.22 -10.74
C SER A 39 13.63 29.58 -10.78
N SER A 40 12.77 28.71 -11.31
CA SER A 40 11.32 28.84 -11.18
C SER A 40 10.86 27.96 -10.01
N GLY A 41 10.13 28.53 -9.06
CA GLY A 41 9.65 27.86 -7.85
C GLY A 41 8.76 26.62 -8.10
N PRO A 42 7.95 26.16 -7.13
CA PRO A 42 7.19 24.90 -7.23
C PRO A 42 6.21 24.81 -8.42
N SER A 43 6.03 25.90 -9.18
CA SER A 43 5.31 25.97 -10.45
C SER A 43 6.06 25.41 -11.68
N SER A 44 7.32 24.97 -11.57
CA SER A 44 8.09 24.35 -12.67
C SER A 44 7.59 22.96 -13.09
N LEU A 45 6.54 22.44 -12.44
CA LEU A 45 5.84 21.20 -12.77
C LEU A 45 4.81 21.36 -13.91
N LEU A 46 4.54 22.57 -14.36
CA LEU A 46 3.61 22.87 -15.46
C LEU A 46 4.40 23.33 -16.69
N LEU A 47 5.18 22.42 -17.27
CA LEU A 47 5.75 22.65 -18.59
C LEU A 47 4.60 22.80 -19.61
N PRO A 48 4.63 23.81 -20.50
CA PRO A 48 3.77 23.79 -21.67
C PRO A 48 4.06 22.52 -22.47
N SER A 49 2.99 21.85 -22.92
CA SER A 49 3.12 20.64 -23.73
C SER A 49 4.05 20.93 -24.91
N PRO A 50 5.15 20.19 -25.08
CA PRO A 50 6.00 20.37 -26.27
C PRO A 50 5.14 20.15 -27.52
N ALA A 51 5.50 20.82 -28.61
CA ALA A 51 4.86 20.60 -29.91
C ALA A 51 4.85 19.10 -30.24
N PRO A 52 3.77 18.60 -30.89
CA PRO A 52 3.66 17.18 -31.21
C PRO A 52 4.89 16.75 -32.02
N SER A 53 5.69 15.87 -31.43
CA SER A 53 6.84 15.28 -32.10
C SER A 53 6.38 14.11 -32.98
N ALA A 54 7.14 13.77 -34.01
CA ALA A 54 6.86 12.57 -34.80
C ALA A 54 6.75 11.29 -33.94
N LEU A 55 7.46 11.24 -32.80
CA LEU A 55 7.35 10.15 -31.83
C LEU A 55 6.00 10.14 -31.10
N SER A 56 5.45 11.32 -30.78
CA SER A 56 4.11 11.44 -30.16
C SER A 56 3.02 10.91 -31.10
N GLU A 57 3.07 11.23 -32.39
CA GLU A 57 2.11 10.69 -33.36
C GLU A 57 2.16 9.16 -33.45
N VAL A 58 3.38 8.59 -33.48
CA VAL A 58 3.59 7.15 -33.52
C VAL A 58 3.10 6.46 -32.25
N ILE A 59 3.30 7.07 -31.07
CA ILE A 59 2.80 6.56 -29.79
C ILE A 59 1.27 6.54 -29.77
N HIS A 60 0.61 7.63 -30.22
CA HIS A 60 -0.85 7.69 -30.30
C HIS A 60 -1.42 6.68 -31.31
N GLU A 61 -0.76 6.48 -32.46
CA GLU A 61 -1.14 5.45 -33.43
C GLU A 61 -1.02 4.05 -32.82
N ALA A 62 0.10 3.78 -32.15
CA ALA A 62 0.34 2.51 -31.47
C ALA A 62 -0.73 2.25 -30.39
N GLN A 63 -1.03 3.24 -29.55
CA GLN A 63 -2.09 3.18 -28.55
C GLN A 63 -3.43 2.82 -29.19
N ARG A 64 -3.86 3.57 -30.22
CA ARG A 64 -5.15 3.36 -30.88
C ARG A 64 -5.29 1.93 -31.41
N LEU A 65 -4.23 1.41 -32.02
CA LEU A 65 -4.22 0.06 -32.57
C LEU A 65 -4.22 -1.01 -31.47
N LEU A 66 -3.41 -0.86 -30.43
CA LEU A 66 -3.39 -1.80 -29.30
C LEU A 66 -4.75 -1.84 -28.57
N LEU A 67 -5.36 -0.68 -28.34
CA LEU A 67 -6.71 -0.59 -27.77
C LEU A 67 -7.77 -1.23 -28.67
N SER A 68 -7.62 -1.12 -30.00
CA SER A 68 -8.53 -1.78 -30.94
C SER A 68 -8.46 -3.31 -30.84
N PHE A 69 -7.28 -3.88 -30.56
CA PHE A 69 -7.12 -5.31 -30.34
C PHE A 69 -7.73 -5.79 -29.02
N ILE A 70 -7.57 -5.01 -27.95
CA ILE A 70 -8.20 -5.29 -26.66
C ILE A 70 -9.72 -5.33 -26.83
N LYS A 71 -10.31 -4.33 -27.50
CA LYS A 71 -11.75 -4.28 -27.78
C LYS A 71 -12.24 -5.45 -28.63
N ALA A 72 -11.47 -5.85 -29.63
CA ALA A 72 -11.87 -6.92 -30.55
C ALA A 72 -11.79 -8.32 -29.91
N LYS A 73 -10.71 -8.63 -29.17
CA LYS A 73 -10.51 -9.94 -28.53
C LYS A 73 -9.82 -9.78 -27.15
N PRO A 74 -10.56 -9.39 -26.09
CA PRO A 74 -9.99 -9.11 -24.77
C PRO A 74 -9.18 -10.28 -24.21
N LYS A 75 -9.74 -11.50 -24.22
CA LYS A 75 -9.10 -12.69 -23.67
C LYS A 75 -7.75 -13.05 -24.30
N ALA A 76 -7.52 -12.65 -25.55
CA ALA A 76 -6.29 -12.97 -26.27
C ALA A 76 -5.21 -11.89 -26.14
N TRP A 77 -5.60 -10.64 -25.89
CA TRP A 77 -4.71 -9.49 -25.96
C TRP A 77 -4.52 -8.77 -24.62
N ALA A 78 -5.53 -8.74 -23.75
CA ALA A 78 -5.49 -7.94 -22.53
C ALA A 78 -4.39 -8.39 -21.57
N SER A 79 -4.26 -9.70 -21.28
CA SER A 79 -3.20 -10.18 -20.37
C SER A 79 -1.77 -9.97 -20.93
N PRO A 80 -1.45 -10.36 -22.19
CA PRO A 80 -0.12 -10.12 -22.75
C PRO A 80 0.25 -8.64 -22.87
N LEU A 81 -0.72 -7.78 -23.25
CA LEU A 81 -0.48 -6.34 -23.36
C LEU A 81 -0.37 -5.68 -22.00
N ALA A 82 -1.15 -6.13 -21.00
CA ALA A 82 -1.00 -5.68 -19.62
C ALA A 82 0.41 -5.97 -19.12
N ALA A 83 0.86 -7.24 -19.24
CA ALA A 83 2.20 -7.66 -18.82
C ALA A 83 3.30 -6.85 -19.51
N TRP A 84 3.22 -6.67 -20.82
CA TRP A 84 4.16 -5.82 -21.56
C TRP A 84 4.17 -4.36 -21.08
N ALA A 85 2.99 -3.77 -20.87
CA ALA A 85 2.87 -2.38 -20.45
C ALA A 85 3.47 -2.14 -19.05
N VAL A 86 3.16 -3.01 -18.07
CA VAL A 86 3.73 -2.87 -16.72
C VAL A 86 5.21 -3.16 -16.68
N GLU A 87 5.69 -4.20 -17.37
CA GLU A 87 7.11 -4.52 -17.46
C GLU A 87 7.89 -3.33 -18.03
N LEU A 88 7.40 -2.73 -19.12
CA LEU A 88 8.02 -1.55 -19.70
C LEU A 88 8.00 -0.34 -18.74
N LEU A 89 6.89 -0.10 -18.05
CA LEU A 89 6.81 0.95 -17.03
C LEU A 89 7.78 0.70 -15.86
N GLY A 90 7.97 -0.55 -15.45
CA GLY A 90 8.96 -0.98 -14.46
C GLY A 90 10.38 -0.67 -14.91
N GLN A 91 10.74 -1.12 -16.11
CA GLN A 91 12.05 -0.86 -16.72
C GLN A 91 12.33 0.64 -16.85
N LEU A 92 11.38 1.44 -17.33
CA LEU A 92 11.52 2.89 -17.45
C LEU A 92 11.71 3.53 -16.07
N SER A 93 10.89 3.13 -15.09
CA SER A 93 10.95 3.66 -13.73
C SER A 93 12.31 3.40 -13.08
N SER A 94 12.84 2.19 -13.20
CA SER A 94 14.16 1.84 -12.64
C SER A 94 15.32 2.44 -13.43
N LYS A 95 15.26 2.45 -14.77
CA LYS A 95 16.33 2.97 -15.63
C LYS A 95 16.59 4.46 -15.42
N TYR A 96 15.54 5.23 -15.14
CA TYR A 96 15.61 6.68 -14.99
C TYR A 96 15.51 7.16 -13.54
N SER A 97 15.54 6.25 -12.55
CA SER A 97 15.34 6.57 -11.13
C SER A 97 16.32 7.59 -10.56
N GLY A 98 17.57 7.58 -11.03
CA GLY A 98 18.61 8.52 -10.61
C GLY A 98 18.63 9.85 -11.37
N ARG A 99 17.80 10.01 -12.41
CA ARG A 99 17.79 11.20 -13.27
C ARG A 99 16.76 12.24 -12.89
N HIS A 100 15.92 11.93 -11.90
CA HIS A 100 14.89 12.82 -11.41
C HIS A 100 15.10 13.10 -9.91
N GLY A 101 14.97 14.37 -9.51
CA GLY A 101 15.08 14.78 -8.11
C GLY A 101 13.83 14.51 -7.26
N ALA A 102 12.83 13.81 -7.80
CA ALA A 102 11.54 13.57 -7.16
C ALA A 102 11.70 12.81 -5.84
N ARG A 103 11.12 13.35 -4.78
CA ARG A 103 11.13 12.79 -3.43
C ARG A 103 9.73 12.31 -3.08
N GLY A 104 9.60 11.00 -2.88
CA GLY A 104 8.35 10.39 -2.47
C GLY A 104 7.35 10.15 -3.61
N LEU A 105 6.31 9.40 -3.27
CA LEU A 105 5.40 8.78 -4.23
C LEU A 105 4.59 9.78 -5.05
N ASN A 106 4.14 10.88 -4.44
CA ASN A 106 3.30 11.87 -5.12
C ASN A 106 4.08 12.64 -6.19
N GLU A 107 5.31 13.05 -5.89
CA GLU A 107 6.18 13.75 -6.85
C GLU A 107 6.57 12.83 -8.02
N LEU A 108 6.86 11.55 -7.74
CA LEU A 108 7.09 10.54 -8.78
C LEU A 108 5.87 10.38 -9.68
N LEU A 109 4.68 10.24 -9.10
CA LEU A 109 3.45 10.10 -9.86
C LEU A 109 3.22 11.33 -10.76
N GLN A 110 3.39 12.55 -10.23
CA GLN A 110 3.25 13.77 -11.02
C GLN A 110 4.28 13.87 -12.14
N LEU A 111 5.55 13.55 -11.87
CA LEU A 111 6.63 13.51 -12.86
C LEU A 111 6.28 12.57 -14.02
N TRP A 112 5.95 11.32 -13.71
CA TRP A 112 5.68 10.31 -14.73
C TRP A 112 4.40 10.65 -15.49
N MET A 113 3.32 11.04 -14.80
CA MET A 113 2.07 11.41 -15.45
C MET A 113 2.17 12.69 -16.32
N GLN A 114 3.24 13.48 -16.24
CA GLN A 114 3.52 14.56 -17.19
C GLN A 114 4.09 14.07 -18.53
N CYS A 115 4.70 12.88 -18.56
CA CYS A 115 5.19 12.25 -19.78
C CYS A 115 4.08 11.50 -20.53
N GLU A 116 3.80 11.92 -21.76
CA GLU A 116 2.77 11.34 -22.61
C GLU A 116 2.95 9.83 -22.84
N ALA A 117 4.17 9.39 -23.15
CA ALA A 117 4.50 7.99 -23.36
C ALA A 117 4.06 7.12 -22.16
N THR A 118 4.34 7.56 -20.94
CA THR A 118 3.94 6.81 -19.75
C THR A 118 2.45 6.90 -19.46
N ARG A 119 1.79 8.04 -19.74
CA ARG A 119 0.31 8.13 -19.67
C ARG A 119 -0.35 7.14 -20.64
N THR A 120 0.17 7.04 -21.86
CA THR A 120 -0.32 6.09 -22.87
C THR A 120 -0.14 4.64 -22.42
N LEU A 121 1.01 4.26 -21.85
CA LEU A 121 1.20 2.92 -21.29
C LEU A 121 0.23 2.63 -20.15
N MET A 122 0.01 3.62 -19.27
CA MET A 122 -0.95 3.50 -18.17
C MET A 122 -2.38 3.30 -18.67
N ASP A 123 -2.80 4.06 -19.70
CA ASP A 123 -4.13 3.88 -20.30
C ASP A 123 -4.27 2.49 -20.94
N ILE A 124 -3.27 2.02 -21.68
CA ILE A 124 -3.28 0.66 -22.26
C ILE A 124 -3.46 -0.38 -21.15
N TYR A 125 -2.70 -0.29 -20.06
CA TYR A 125 -2.82 -1.22 -18.94
C TYR A 125 -4.19 -1.13 -18.26
N ALA A 126 -4.68 0.08 -17.97
CA ALA A 126 -5.97 0.29 -17.33
C ALA A 126 -7.11 -0.30 -18.17
N GLN A 127 -7.05 -0.16 -19.50
CA GLN A 127 -8.01 -0.74 -20.43
C GLN A 127 -7.92 -2.27 -20.48
N CYS A 128 -6.71 -2.85 -20.39
CA CYS A 128 -6.55 -4.31 -20.26
C CYS A 128 -7.20 -4.84 -18.99
N LEU A 129 -6.95 -4.18 -17.86
CA LEU A 129 -7.52 -4.56 -16.56
C LEU A 129 -9.04 -4.40 -16.56
N ALA A 130 -9.56 -3.27 -17.04
CA ALA A 130 -11.00 -3.05 -17.17
C ALA A 130 -11.69 -4.10 -18.06
N ALA A 131 -11.04 -4.53 -19.15
CA ALA A 131 -11.58 -5.57 -20.03
C ALA A 131 -11.61 -6.97 -19.41
N LEU A 132 -10.78 -7.22 -18.37
CA LEU A 132 -10.69 -8.52 -17.69
C LEU A 132 -11.27 -8.54 -16.29
N ILE A 133 -11.61 -7.38 -15.70
CA ILE A 133 -11.98 -7.28 -14.29
C ILE A 133 -13.17 -8.15 -13.89
N ALA A 134 -14.13 -8.33 -14.79
CA ALA A 134 -15.32 -9.15 -14.55
C ALA A 134 -15.11 -10.66 -14.81
N SER A 135 -14.02 -11.05 -15.49
CA SER A 135 -13.79 -12.45 -15.90
C SER A 135 -12.60 -13.08 -15.19
N CYS A 136 -11.44 -12.44 -15.24
CA CYS A 136 -10.19 -12.94 -14.66
C CYS A 136 -9.15 -11.82 -14.59
N PRO A 137 -9.22 -10.92 -13.59
CA PRO A 137 -8.23 -9.85 -13.41
C PRO A 137 -6.86 -10.38 -12.97
N ASP A 138 -6.80 -11.60 -12.45
CA ASP A 138 -5.63 -12.17 -11.77
C ASP A 138 -4.36 -12.08 -12.61
N ALA A 139 -4.41 -12.46 -13.89
CA ALA A 139 -3.22 -12.39 -14.75
C ALA A 139 -2.66 -10.97 -14.94
N CYS A 140 -3.51 -9.93 -14.95
CA CYS A 140 -3.05 -8.54 -15.05
C CYS A 140 -2.49 -8.05 -13.70
N VAL A 141 -3.17 -8.37 -12.60
CA VAL A 141 -2.77 -7.95 -11.27
C VAL A 141 -1.49 -8.67 -10.82
N ASP A 142 -1.36 -9.96 -11.11
CA ASP A 142 -0.16 -10.74 -10.81
C ASP A 142 1.03 -10.17 -11.59
N ALA A 143 0.88 -9.87 -12.89
CA ALA A 143 1.93 -9.20 -13.66
C ALA A 143 2.34 -7.83 -13.06
N LEU A 144 1.36 -7.04 -12.61
CA LEU A 144 1.63 -5.75 -11.94
C LEU A 144 2.41 -5.92 -10.65
N LEU A 145 2.02 -6.87 -9.80
CA LEU A 145 2.66 -7.11 -8.51
C LEU A 145 4.04 -7.77 -8.66
N ASP A 146 4.20 -8.71 -9.61
CA ASP A 146 5.49 -9.32 -9.93
C ASP A 146 6.49 -8.28 -10.45
N THR A 147 6.02 -7.34 -11.27
CA THR A 147 6.82 -6.18 -11.71
C THR A 147 7.17 -5.27 -10.52
N SER A 148 6.22 -5.03 -9.62
CA SER A 148 6.47 -4.24 -8.41
C SER A 148 7.56 -4.87 -7.54
N VAL A 149 7.55 -6.18 -7.34
CA VAL A 149 8.60 -6.88 -6.57
C VAL A 149 10.00 -6.63 -7.14
N GLN A 150 10.12 -6.51 -8.47
CA GLN A 150 11.40 -6.28 -9.15
C GLN A 150 11.84 -4.82 -9.17
N HIS A 151 10.89 -3.88 -9.28
CA HIS A 151 11.19 -2.47 -9.57
C HIS A 151 10.84 -1.49 -8.45
N SER A 152 10.27 -1.95 -7.33
CA SER A 152 10.05 -1.13 -6.13
C SER A 152 11.39 -0.61 -5.57
N PRO A 153 11.45 0.62 -5.03
CA PRO A 153 10.33 1.54 -4.82
C PRO A 153 10.01 2.42 -6.04
N HIS A 154 10.79 2.33 -7.12
CA HIS A 154 10.68 3.24 -8.26
C HIS A 154 9.42 3.04 -9.09
N PHE A 155 8.80 1.86 -9.00
CA PHE A 155 7.56 1.52 -9.70
C PHE A 155 6.29 1.74 -8.88
N ASP A 156 6.39 2.02 -7.58
CA ASP A 156 5.25 2.09 -6.66
C ASP A 156 4.17 3.09 -7.11
N TRP A 157 4.56 4.14 -7.85
CA TRP A 157 3.64 5.13 -8.41
C TRP A 157 2.65 4.51 -9.40
N VAL A 158 3.04 3.46 -10.13
CA VAL A 158 2.16 2.74 -11.05
C VAL A 158 1.08 2.02 -10.26
N VAL A 159 1.49 1.26 -9.23
CA VAL A 159 0.56 0.52 -8.36
C VAL A 159 -0.41 1.47 -7.67
N ALA A 160 0.10 2.60 -7.16
CA ALA A 160 -0.72 3.64 -6.54
C ALA A 160 -1.71 4.29 -7.54
N HIS A 161 -1.27 4.57 -8.77
CA HIS A 161 -2.13 5.16 -9.79
C HIS A 161 -3.25 4.18 -10.21
N ILE A 162 -2.92 2.92 -10.51
CA ILE A 162 -3.92 1.89 -10.84
C ILE A 162 -4.85 1.63 -9.66
N GLY A 163 -4.33 1.63 -8.43
CA GLY A 163 -5.13 1.50 -7.22
C GLY A 163 -6.16 2.62 -7.05
N GLY A 164 -5.93 3.80 -7.63
CA GLY A 164 -6.94 4.87 -7.67
C GLY A 164 -8.13 4.54 -8.57
N SER A 165 -7.92 3.82 -9.67
CA SER A 165 -8.98 3.40 -10.59
C SER A 165 -9.64 2.08 -10.18
N PHE A 166 -8.90 1.18 -9.52
CA PHE A 166 -9.36 -0.15 -9.13
C PHE A 166 -9.03 -0.45 -7.65
N PRO A 167 -9.56 0.35 -6.71
CA PRO A 167 -9.13 0.32 -5.30
C PRO A 167 -9.36 -1.04 -4.66
N ASP A 168 -10.53 -1.63 -4.82
CA ASP A 168 -10.89 -2.88 -4.14
C ASP A 168 -9.97 -4.05 -4.55
N THR A 169 -9.69 -4.17 -5.85
CA THR A 169 -8.81 -5.22 -6.38
C THR A 169 -7.35 -5.00 -5.95
N ILE A 170 -6.83 -3.77 -6.08
CA ILE A 170 -5.43 -3.49 -5.83
C ILE A 170 -5.11 -3.48 -4.34
N ILE A 171 -5.95 -2.87 -3.49
CA ILE A 171 -5.75 -2.84 -2.04
C ILE A 171 -5.66 -4.27 -1.49
N SER A 172 -6.61 -5.14 -1.86
CA SER A 172 -6.63 -6.54 -1.41
C SER A 172 -5.37 -7.30 -1.81
N ARG A 173 -4.91 -7.10 -3.05
CA ARG A 173 -3.77 -7.81 -3.61
C ARG A 173 -2.43 -7.28 -3.09
N VAL A 174 -2.29 -5.97 -2.90
CA VAL A 174 -1.12 -5.33 -2.26
C VAL A 174 -0.98 -5.81 -0.80
N LEU A 175 -2.08 -5.84 -0.04
CA LEU A 175 -2.05 -6.34 1.33
C LEU A 175 -1.72 -7.84 1.40
N SER A 176 -2.31 -8.66 0.51
CA SER A 176 -2.02 -10.09 0.43
C SER A 176 -0.55 -10.36 0.06
N CYS A 177 0.01 -9.58 -0.88
CA CYS A 177 1.42 -9.66 -1.26
C CYS A 177 2.33 -9.23 -0.11
N GLY A 178 2.01 -8.12 0.55
CA GLY A 178 2.73 -7.64 1.73
C GLY A 178 2.71 -8.64 2.88
N LEU A 179 1.57 -9.30 3.14
CA LEU A 179 1.45 -10.33 4.17
C LEU A 179 2.28 -11.57 3.81
N LYS A 180 2.24 -12.03 2.55
CA LYS A 180 3.08 -13.17 2.10
C LYS A 180 4.56 -12.89 2.28
N ASP A 181 5.00 -11.68 1.90
CA ASP A 181 6.39 -11.25 2.07
C ASP A 181 6.75 -11.11 3.55
N PHE A 182 5.86 -10.56 4.38
CA PHE A 182 6.03 -10.47 5.82
C PHE A 182 6.16 -11.86 6.47
N CYS A 183 5.35 -12.84 6.07
CA CYS A 183 5.47 -14.22 6.53
C CYS A 183 6.80 -14.86 6.12
N ALA A 184 7.22 -14.68 4.87
CA ALA A 184 8.46 -15.26 4.36
C ALA A 184 9.72 -14.72 5.06
N HIS A 185 9.66 -13.49 5.59
CA HIS A 185 10.77 -12.84 6.30
C HIS A 185 10.54 -12.77 7.82
N GLY A 186 9.38 -13.21 8.32
CA GLY A 186 8.94 -13.08 9.71
C GLY A 186 9.76 -13.89 10.70
N ASP A 187 10.29 -15.04 10.28
CA ASP A 187 11.20 -15.86 11.11
C ASP A 187 12.59 -15.22 11.29
N ALA A 188 12.95 -14.23 10.46
CA ALA A 188 14.21 -13.49 10.58
C ALA A 188 14.07 -12.19 11.40
N ALA A 189 12.84 -11.70 11.62
CA ALA A 189 12.57 -10.45 12.33
C ALA A 189 12.62 -10.58 13.87
N THR A 190 12.48 -11.80 14.40
CA THR A 190 12.64 -12.10 15.84
C THR A 190 14.11 -12.20 16.26
N ALA A 191 15.05 -12.32 15.31
CA ALA A 191 16.48 -12.42 15.55
C ALA A 191 17.22 -11.10 15.25
N GLY A 192 16.88 -10.03 15.98
CA GLY A 192 17.77 -8.87 16.16
C GLY A 192 18.00 -7.94 14.96
N GLY A 193 17.53 -6.69 15.10
CA GLY A 193 18.11 -5.52 14.42
C GLY A 193 17.41 -5.07 13.14
N ASP A 194 16.61 -4.00 13.27
CA ASP A 194 16.35 -2.86 12.38
C ASP A 194 16.48 -2.98 10.84
N LYS A 195 16.34 -4.17 10.27
CA LYS A 195 16.17 -4.35 8.82
C LYS A 195 14.71 -4.17 8.50
N ARG A 196 14.25 -2.91 8.51
CA ARG A 196 12.95 -2.53 7.92
C ARG A 196 12.91 -3.12 6.53
N VAL A 197 12.03 -4.11 6.32
CA VAL A 197 11.86 -4.76 5.02
C VAL A 197 11.50 -3.66 4.02
N PRO A 198 12.34 -3.37 3.00
CA PRO A 198 12.10 -2.26 2.07
C PRO A 198 10.72 -2.34 1.39
N LYS A 199 10.21 -3.56 1.22
CA LYS A 199 8.89 -3.84 0.64
C LYS A 199 7.73 -3.42 1.54
N LEU A 200 7.89 -3.43 2.86
CA LEU A 200 6.83 -2.95 3.77
C LEU A 200 6.67 -1.43 3.70
N ALA A 201 7.78 -0.71 3.53
CA ALA A 201 7.73 0.74 3.28
C ALA A 201 7.01 1.08 1.95
N SER A 202 7.18 0.24 0.92
CA SER A 202 6.44 0.35 -0.35
C SER A 202 4.93 0.14 -0.15
N VAL A 203 4.51 -0.94 0.52
CA VAL A 203 3.10 -1.20 0.86
C VAL A 203 2.49 -0.02 1.61
N VAL A 204 3.20 0.49 2.61
CA VAL A 204 2.77 1.66 3.40
C VAL A 204 2.66 2.91 2.53
N GLY A 205 3.63 3.16 1.64
CA GLY A 205 3.61 4.30 0.72
C GLY A 205 2.42 4.27 -0.22
N ILE A 206 2.15 3.12 -0.85
CA ILE A 206 1.03 2.91 -1.77
C ILE A 206 -0.30 3.10 -1.05
N LEU A 207 -0.52 2.40 0.07
CA LEU A 207 -1.77 2.50 0.83
C LEU A 207 -1.96 3.89 1.44
N GLY A 208 -0.88 4.53 1.90
CA GLY A 208 -0.91 5.91 2.41
C GLY A 208 -1.36 6.91 1.35
N HIS A 209 -0.92 6.75 0.10
CA HIS A 209 -1.40 7.57 -1.01
C HIS A 209 -2.89 7.35 -1.29
N LEU A 210 -3.32 6.08 -1.33
CA LEU A 210 -4.71 5.71 -1.59
C LEU A 210 -5.68 6.11 -0.48
N ALA A 211 -5.22 6.22 0.77
CA ALA A 211 -6.05 6.52 1.94
C ALA A 211 -6.83 7.83 1.81
N SER A 212 -6.28 8.83 1.11
CA SER A 212 -6.92 10.13 0.90
C SER A 212 -8.26 10.07 0.13
N ARG A 213 -8.40 9.14 -0.82
CA ARG A 213 -9.60 8.98 -1.67
C ARG A 213 -10.36 7.69 -1.42
N HIS A 214 -9.66 6.64 -1.02
CA HIS A 214 -10.19 5.28 -0.91
C HIS A 214 -10.08 4.72 0.51
N GLY A 215 -10.07 5.60 1.53
CA GLY A 215 -10.00 5.21 2.93
C GLY A 215 -11.06 4.18 3.33
N ALA A 216 -12.29 4.29 2.82
CA ALA A 216 -13.35 3.31 3.09
C ALA A 216 -13.03 1.90 2.55
N SER A 217 -12.49 1.78 1.34
CA SER A 217 -12.07 0.50 0.76
C SER A 217 -10.91 -0.10 1.55
N ILE A 218 -9.91 0.72 1.92
CA ILE A 218 -8.79 0.29 2.77
C ILE A 218 -9.31 -0.22 4.11
N LYS A 219 -10.20 0.53 4.76
CA LYS A 219 -10.78 0.17 6.05
C LYS A 219 -11.49 -1.18 5.98
N ARG A 220 -12.37 -1.36 4.99
CA ARG A 220 -13.12 -2.61 4.79
C ARG A 220 -12.17 -3.80 4.63
N GLU A 221 -11.12 -3.64 3.82
CA GLU A 221 -10.18 -4.73 3.55
C GLU A 221 -9.28 -5.05 4.74
N LEU A 222 -8.80 -4.04 5.48
CA LEU A 222 -8.02 -4.26 6.70
C LEU A 222 -8.85 -4.95 7.79
N LEU A 223 -10.12 -4.55 7.98
CA LEU A 223 -11.03 -5.23 8.92
C LEU A 223 -11.37 -6.65 8.47
N ARG A 224 -11.57 -6.87 7.16
CA ARG A 224 -11.75 -8.23 6.59
C ARG A 224 -10.55 -9.11 6.91
N MET A 225 -9.34 -8.64 6.60
CA MET A 225 -8.10 -9.38 6.90
C MET A 225 -7.90 -9.61 8.40
N PHE A 226 -8.25 -8.64 9.24
CA PHE A 226 -8.20 -8.80 10.68
C PHE A 226 -9.09 -9.95 11.15
N HIS A 227 -10.37 -9.98 10.74
CA HIS A 227 -11.29 -11.06 11.07
C HIS A 227 -10.86 -12.41 10.49
N ASP A 228 -10.40 -12.45 9.23
CA ASP A 228 -9.88 -13.66 8.60
C ASP A 228 -8.61 -14.18 9.29
N GLY A 229 -7.81 -13.28 9.87
CA GLY A 229 -6.61 -13.60 10.66
C GLY A 229 -6.91 -14.16 12.04
N LEU A 230 -8.11 -13.90 12.59
CA LEU A 230 -8.57 -14.46 13.86
C LEU A 230 -9.21 -15.84 13.71
N ALA A 231 -9.68 -16.18 12.51
CA ALA A 231 -10.22 -17.52 12.23
C ALA A 231 -9.15 -18.60 12.47
N PRO A 232 -9.53 -19.77 13.04
CA PRO A 232 -8.59 -20.86 13.29
C PRO A 232 -7.98 -21.37 11.98
N GLY A 233 -6.65 -21.22 11.80
CA GLY A 233 -5.96 -21.58 10.55
C GLY A 233 -4.57 -20.97 10.35
N GLN A 234 -4.09 -20.99 9.10
CA GLN A 234 -2.71 -20.67 8.66
C GLN A 234 -2.31 -19.17 8.70
N HIS A 235 -3.12 -18.28 9.28
CA HIS A 235 -2.91 -16.83 9.21
C HIS A 235 -2.28 -16.22 10.46
N LYS A 236 -1.27 -16.88 11.05
CA LYS A 236 -0.75 -16.47 12.36
C LYS A 236 -0.09 -15.08 12.38
N ALA A 237 0.50 -14.68 11.25
CA ALA A 237 1.22 -13.41 11.12
C ALA A 237 0.33 -12.22 10.73
N THR A 238 -0.97 -12.45 10.45
CA THR A 238 -1.85 -11.39 9.95
C THR A 238 -2.03 -10.25 10.96
N VAL A 239 -2.29 -10.56 12.23
CA VAL A 239 -2.44 -9.51 13.26
C VAL A 239 -1.12 -8.73 13.46
N PRO A 240 0.05 -9.38 13.65
CA PRO A 240 1.34 -8.67 13.69
C PRO A 240 1.61 -7.79 12.46
N PHE A 241 1.32 -8.29 11.25
CA PHE A 241 1.46 -7.54 10.00
C PHE A 241 0.61 -6.26 10.00
N LEU A 242 -0.67 -6.37 10.38
CA LEU A 242 -1.59 -5.23 10.43
C LEU A 242 -1.16 -4.18 11.46
N LEU A 243 -0.69 -4.62 12.64
CA LEU A 243 -0.16 -3.73 13.67
C LEU A 243 1.09 -2.99 13.18
N GLN A 244 1.98 -3.68 12.46
CA GLN A 244 3.17 -3.06 11.90
C GLN A 244 2.83 -2.04 10.80
N LEU A 245 1.84 -2.33 9.94
CA LEU A 245 1.35 -1.35 8.95
C LEU A 245 0.79 -0.10 9.62
N ALA A 246 0.00 -0.27 10.68
CA ALA A 246 -0.58 0.85 11.43
C ALA A 246 0.52 1.71 12.09
N LEU A 247 1.57 1.09 12.63
CA LEU A 247 2.70 1.80 13.23
C LEU A 247 3.47 2.64 12.22
N MET A 248 3.64 2.12 11.01
CA MET A 248 4.40 2.79 9.96
C MET A 248 3.61 3.89 9.24
N SER A 249 2.29 3.96 9.42
CA SER A 249 1.43 4.86 8.67
C SER A 249 0.34 5.50 9.52
N PRO A 250 0.56 6.72 10.04
CA PRO A 250 -0.46 7.50 10.73
C PRO A 250 -1.77 7.68 9.94
N PRO A 251 -1.76 7.89 8.60
CA PRO A 251 -2.99 7.94 7.82
C PRO A 251 -3.80 6.64 7.85
N LEU A 252 -3.13 5.48 7.78
CA LEU A 252 -3.82 4.18 7.85
C LEU A 252 -4.37 3.92 9.25
N LEU A 253 -3.60 4.24 10.28
CA LEU A 253 -4.05 4.17 11.67
C LEU A 253 -5.31 5.03 11.88
N GLY A 254 -5.29 6.30 11.43
CA GLY A 254 -6.45 7.19 11.53
C GLY A 254 -7.69 6.69 10.79
N THR A 255 -7.49 5.96 9.69
CA THR A 255 -8.60 5.38 8.89
C THR A 255 -9.29 4.22 9.61
N VAL A 256 -8.57 3.47 10.45
CA VAL A 256 -9.08 2.22 11.06
C VAL A 256 -9.39 2.36 12.55
N ALA A 257 -8.64 3.17 13.29
CA ALA A 257 -8.66 3.16 14.76
C ALA A 257 -10.04 3.46 15.38
N ALA A 258 -10.81 4.38 14.79
CA ALA A 258 -12.11 4.77 15.34
C ALA A 258 -13.16 3.64 15.28
N GLU A 259 -13.10 2.79 14.25
CA GLU A 259 -14.08 1.72 14.02
C GLU A 259 -13.56 0.34 14.43
N LEU A 260 -12.25 0.21 14.64
CA LEU A 260 -11.69 -1.00 15.24
C LEU A 260 -12.34 -1.26 16.60
N VAL A 261 -12.56 -0.22 17.40
CA VAL A 261 -13.25 -0.33 18.71
C VAL A 261 -14.64 -0.96 18.56
N ASP A 262 -15.41 -0.57 17.54
CA ASP A 262 -16.75 -1.11 17.28
C ASP A 262 -16.72 -2.60 16.88
N SER A 263 -15.59 -3.06 16.34
CA SER A 263 -15.36 -4.47 15.96
C SER A 263 -14.86 -5.34 17.11
N LEU A 264 -14.32 -4.76 18.20
CA LEU A 264 -13.76 -5.47 19.36
C LEU A 264 -14.84 -5.96 20.33
N LYS A 265 -15.79 -6.75 19.82
CA LYS A 265 -16.83 -7.40 20.63
C LYS A 265 -16.23 -8.55 21.46
N PRO A 266 -16.89 -8.99 22.56
CA PRO A 266 -16.41 -10.11 23.39
C PRO A 266 -15.90 -11.36 22.63
N PRO A 267 -16.57 -11.88 21.58
CA PRO A 267 -16.03 -13.03 20.83
C PRO A 267 -14.70 -12.74 20.14
N VAL A 268 -14.51 -11.53 19.60
CA VAL A 268 -13.28 -11.10 18.93
C VAL A 268 -12.13 -10.97 19.94
N LEU A 269 -12.42 -10.42 21.13
CA LEU A 269 -11.46 -10.30 22.21
C LEU A 269 -11.02 -11.67 22.75
N ASN A 270 -11.96 -12.60 22.91
CA ASN A 270 -11.64 -13.95 23.33
C ASN A 270 -10.81 -14.69 22.26
N GLN A 271 -11.09 -14.47 20.97
CA GLN A 271 -10.25 -15.00 19.88
C GLN A 271 -8.84 -14.40 19.93
N LEU A 272 -8.70 -13.08 20.09
CA LEU A 272 -7.39 -12.45 20.29
C LEU A 272 -6.64 -13.07 21.48
N HIS A 273 -7.30 -13.25 22.62
CA HIS A 273 -6.68 -13.88 23.77
C HIS A 273 -6.16 -15.29 23.45
N GLN A 274 -6.95 -16.13 22.79
CA GLN A 274 -6.52 -17.48 22.37
C GLN A 274 -5.33 -17.45 21.40
N ARG A 275 -5.20 -16.40 20.59
CA ARG A 275 -4.12 -16.24 19.61
C ARG A 275 -2.81 -15.80 20.25
N PHE A 276 -2.87 -14.95 21.27
CA PHE A 276 -1.70 -14.38 21.94
C PHE A 276 -1.31 -15.13 23.23
N SER A 277 -2.19 -15.94 23.82
CA SER A 277 -1.88 -16.73 25.03
C SER A 277 -0.72 -17.73 24.91
N PRO A 278 -0.40 -18.34 23.74
CA PRO A 278 0.74 -19.24 23.64
C PRO A 278 2.08 -18.51 23.43
N LEU A 279 2.08 -17.18 23.29
CA LEU A 279 3.32 -16.43 23.04
C LEU A 279 4.16 -16.30 24.31
N PRO A 280 5.50 -16.24 24.19
CA PRO A 280 6.38 -15.90 25.30
C PRO A 280 6.05 -14.55 25.91
N ARG A 281 6.30 -14.40 27.22
CA ARG A 281 6.00 -13.18 27.97
C ARG A 281 6.65 -11.94 27.36
N ASP A 282 7.90 -12.06 26.90
CA ASP A 282 8.65 -10.95 26.30
C ASP A 282 7.99 -10.44 25.00
N GLU A 283 7.44 -11.34 24.17
CA GLU A 283 6.73 -10.99 22.94
C GLU A 283 5.37 -10.33 23.25
N LEU A 284 4.70 -10.80 24.31
CA LEU A 284 3.46 -10.20 24.79
C LEU A 284 3.72 -8.77 25.29
N ASP A 285 4.78 -8.56 26.07
CA ASP A 285 5.16 -7.24 26.59
C ASP A 285 5.57 -6.29 25.44
N ALA A 286 6.27 -6.78 24.41
CA ALA A 286 6.56 -6.03 23.19
C ALA A 286 5.29 -5.63 22.43
N THR A 287 4.31 -6.53 22.36
CA THR A 287 3.00 -6.27 21.73
C THR A 287 2.21 -5.21 22.52
N VAL A 288 2.19 -5.30 23.85
CA VAL A 288 1.57 -4.28 24.72
C VAL A 288 2.23 -2.92 24.51
N ALA A 289 3.56 -2.85 24.48
CA ALA A 289 4.28 -1.60 24.22
C ALA A 289 3.99 -1.03 22.82
N LEU A 290 3.81 -1.88 21.80
CA LEU A 290 3.38 -1.48 20.46
C LEU A 290 1.97 -0.88 20.48
N LEU A 291 1.01 -1.55 21.13
CA LEU A 291 -0.37 -1.08 21.26
C LEU A 291 -0.44 0.28 21.98
N VAL A 292 0.32 0.46 23.06
CA VAL A 292 0.41 1.75 23.77
C VAL A 292 0.88 2.85 22.81
N ARG A 293 1.92 2.60 22.01
CA ARG A 293 2.40 3.58 21.01
C ARG A 293 1.33 3.91 19.97
N LEU A 294 0.61 2.91 19.45
CA LEU A 294 -0.46 3.12 18.48
C LEU A 294 -1.60 3.94 19.06
N ILE A 295 -2.03 3.64 20.29
CA ILE A 295 -3.09 4.39 20.98
C ILE A 295 -2.65 5.84 21.21
N CYS A 296 -1.40 6.08 21.64
CA CYS A 296 -0.87 7.44 21.81
C CYS A 296 -0.75 8.22 20.49
N GLN A 297 -0.59 7.55 19.35
CA GLN A 297 -0.55 8.18 18.01
C GLN A 297 -1.94 8.43 17.43
N THR A 298 -2.98 7.85 18.02
CA THR A 298 -4.34 7.95 17.53
C THR A 298 -5.00 9.22 18.07
N ALA A 299 -5.30 10.18 17.20
CA ALA A 299 -6.08 11.36 17.58
C ALA A 299 -7.61 11.12 17.45
N ALA A 300 -8.03 10.45 16.37
CA ALA A 300 -9.44 10.20 16.09
C ALA A 300 -9.94 8.97 16.87
N GLY A 301 -11.00 9.14 17.67
CA GLY A 301 -11.58 8.05 18.44
C GLY A 301 -10.85 7.70 19.75
N ALA A 302 -9.81 8.46 20.13
CA ALA A 302 -9.00 8.20 21.32
C ALA A 302 -9.83 8.08 22.62
N TYR A 303 -10.82 8.95 22.80
CA TYR A 303 -11.74 8.89 23.95
C TYR A 303 -12.53 7.57 23.98
N ARG A 304 -13.07 7.15 22.82
CA ARG A 304 -13.81 5.88 22.72
C ARG A 304 -12.91 4.68 23.00
N THR A 305 -11.68 4.71 22.50
CA THR A 305 -10.68 3.67 22.79
C THR A 305 -10.35 3.58 24.27
N LEU A 306 -10.15 4.73 24.94
CA LEU A 306 -9.89 4.76 26.38
C LEU A 306 -11.09 4.28 27.19
N GLN A 307 -12.29 4.75 26.84
CA GLN A 307 -13.54 4.31 27.48
C GLN A 307 -13.71 2.80 27.34
N PHE A 308 -13.53 2.26 26.13
CA PHE A 308 -13.57 0.82 25.88
C PHE A 308 -12.57 0.04 26.74
N LEU A 309 -11.32 0.52 26.85
CA LEU A 309 -10.30 -0.15 27.67
C LEU A 309 -10.67 -0.16 29.15
N LEU A 310 -11.19 0.95 29.67
CA LEU A 310 -11.65 1.05 31.05
C LEU A 310 -12.86 0.16 31.33
N ASP A 311 -13.87 0.19 30.45
CA ASP A 311 -15.08 -0.62 30.58
C ASP A 311 -14.76 -2.13 30.53
N THR A 312 -13.75 -2.53 29.75
CA THR A 312 -13.32 -3.93 29.62
C THR A 312 -12.40 -4.37 30.76
N ALA A 313 -11.60 -3.46 31.32
CA ALA A 313 -10.74 -3.67 32.48
C ALA A 313 -11.55 -3.84 33.78
N MET A 314 -12.70 -3.18 33.90
CA MET A 314 -13.53 -3.25 35.10
C MET A 314 -14.03 -4.68 35.38
N PRO A 315 -13.95 -5.17 36.63
CA PRO A 315 -14.47 -6.48 36.98
C PRO A 315 -15.99 -6.52 36.79
N THR A 316 -16.51 -7.57 36.15
CA THR A 316 -17.96 -7.72 35.94
C THR A 316 -18.68 -7.76 37.27
N SER A 317 -19.61 -6.84 37.49
CA SER A 317 -20.68 -7.03 38.46
C SER A 317 -21.52 -8.25 38.06
N VAL A 318 -21.96 -9.01 39.07
CA VAL A 318 -22.46 -10.41 39.12
C VAL A 318 -23.51 -10.86 38.07
N ILE A 319 -23.94 -10.03 37.12
CA ILE A 319 -25.01 -10.36 36.16
C ILE A 319 -24.49 -10.23 34.72
N THR A 320 -23.80 -11.26 34.21
CA THR A 320 -23.58 -11.41 32.76
C THR A 320 -24.16 -12.74 32.26
N PRO A 321 -24.97 -12.73 31.20
CA PRO A 321 -25.58 -13.95 30.66
C PRO A 321 -24.51 -14.90 30.07
N PRO A 322 -24.70 -16.23 30.20
CA PRO A 322 -23.76 -17.22 29.69
C PRO A 322 -23.68 -17.14 28.16
N GLY A 323 -22.47 -16.95 27.61
CA GLY A 323 -22.19 -16.81 26.18
C GLY A 323 -21.60 -15.46 25.75
N LEU A 324 -21.66 -14.44 26.61
CA LEU A 324 -21.04 -13.12 26.41
C LEU A 324 -19.87 -12.84 27.38
N ALA A 325 -19.47 -13.85 28.16
CA ALA A 325 -18.42 -13.72 29.16
C ALA A 325 -17.05 -13.47 28.50
N LEU A 326 -16.44 -12.36 28.88
CA LEU A 326 -15.06 -12.03 28.59
C LEU A 326 -14.14 -12.94 29.41
N HIS A 327 -13.10 -13.49 28.77
CA HIS A 327 -12.08 -14.27 29.46
C HIS A 327 -11.28 -13.37 30.42
N ASP A 328 -10.95 -13.85 31.62
CA ASP A 328 -10.23 -13.04 32.62
C ASP A 328 -8.87 -12.55 32.12
N GLY A 329 -8.20 -13.35 31.29
CA GLY A 329 -6.94 -12.94 30.64
C GLY A 329 -7.09 -11.77 29.65
N VAL A 330 -8.29 -11.49 29.13
CA VAL A 330 -8.53 -10.26 28.36
C VAL A 330 -8.54 -9.05 29.29
N ARG A 331 -9.20 -9.17 30.44
CA ARG A 331 -9.29 -8.10 31.45
C ARG A 331 -7.91 -7.74 31.98
N GLU A 332 -7.12 -8.74 32.34
CA GLU A 332 -5.76 -8.54 32.83
C GLU A 332 -4.88 -7.81 31.81
N VAL A 333 -5.01 -8.12 30.52
CA VAL A 333 -4.27 -7.41 29.46
C VAL A 333 -4.78 -5.98 29.29
N CYS A 334 -6.09 -5.74 29.37
CA CYS A 334 -6.66 -4.40 29.36
C CYS A 334 -6.18 -3.56 30.55
N ASP A 335 -6.13 -4.13 31.76
CA ASP A 335 -5.57 -3.49 32.95
C ASP A 335 -4.11 -3.09 32.75
N ARG A 336 -3.29 -4.00 32.21
CA ARG A 336 -1.89 -3.74 31.88
C ARG A 336 -1.75 -2.64 30.82
N LEU A 337 -2.60 -2.63 29.79
CA LEU A 337 -2.61 -1.58 28.77
C LEU A 337 -2.96 -0.22 29.36
N VAL A 338 -3.99 -0.14 30.22
CA VAL A 338 -4.38 1.10 30.90
C VAL A 338 -3.24 1.61 31.78
N ALA A 339 -2.63 0.75 32.60
CA ALA A 339 -1.50 1.12 33.45
C ALA A 339 -0.30 1.65 32.63
N ALA A 340 0.04 0.96 31.53
CA ALA A 340 1.13 1.37 30.65
C ALA A 340 0.83 2.69 29.90
N LEU A 341 -0.43 2.90 29.47
CA LEU A 341 -0.88 4.15 28.86
C LEU A 341 -0.77 5.31 29.84
N LEU A 342 -1.26 5.15 31.08
CA LEU A 342 -1.19 6.18 32.11
C LEU A 342 0.26 6.55 32.44
N LEU A 343 1.15 5.55 32.55
CA LEU A 343 2.57 5.78 32.75
C LEU A 343 3.19 6.55 31.58
N GLN A 344 2.81 6.23 30.35
CA GLN A 344 3.34 6.92 29.16
C GLN A 344 2.81 8.35 29.05
N LEU A 345 1.54 8.58 29.34
CA LEU A 345 0.94 9.91 29.42
C LEU A 345 1.61 10.74 30.52
N GLN A 346 1.86 10.15 31.70
CA GLN A 346 2.59 10.79 32.78
C GLN A 346 3.98 11.24 32.32
N LYS A 347 4.75 10.35 31.66
CA LYS A 347 6.07 10.69 31.10
C LYS A 347 6.00 11.83 30.08
N LEU A 348 5.01 11.81 29.18
CA LEU A 348 4.82 12.88 28.19
C LEU A 348 4.51 14.23 28.84
N VAL A 349 3.70 14.24 29.91
CA VAL A 349 3.39 15.46 30.66
C VAL A 349 4.60 15.97 31.44
N HIS A 350 5.35 15.08 32.11
CA HIS A 350 6.55 15.46 32.87
C HIS A 350 7.68 15.97 31.95
N ASN A 351 7.88 15.35 30.79
CA ASN A 351 8.88 15.78 29.81
C ASN A 351 8.50 17.07 29.08
N ARG A 352 7.21 17.43 29.03
CA ARG A 352 6.75 18.75 28.54
C ARG A 352 7.12 19.90 29.48
N GLY A 353 7.42 19.61 30.76
CA GLY A 353 7.77 20.59 31.78
C GLY A 353 9.27 20.90 31.89
N ALA A 354 10.14 20.22 31.13
CA ALA A 354 11.56 20.53 31.08
C ALA A 354 11.82 21.57 29.98
N PRO A 355 12.29 22.80 30.29
CA PRO A 355 12.76 23.71 29.26
C PRO A 355 13.92 23.04 28.53
N ALA A 356 13.92 23.14 27.20
CA ALA A 356 15.10 22.82 26.41
C ALA A 356 16.23 23.74 26.90
N LEU A 357 17.22 23.18 27.59
CA LEU A 357 18.49 23.83 27.85
C LEU A 357 19.19 24.01 26.50
N GLY A 358 18.87 25.10 25.81
CA GLY A 358 19.35 25.37 24.46
C GLY A 358 19.00 26.74 23.87
N ASP A 359 18.19 27.56 24.53
CA ASP A 359 18.02 28.98 24.18
C ASP A 359 18.18 29.84 25.43
N ALA A 360 19.43 30.19 25.72
CA ALA A 360 19.83 31.34 26.55
C ALA A 360 21.09 31.95 25.96
#